data_AF-A0A9E5UQI8-F1
#
_entry.id   AF-A0A9E5UQI8-F1
#
_cell.length_a   1.000
_cell.length_b   1.000
_cell.length_c   1.000
_cell.angle_alpha   90.00
_cell.angle_beta   90.00
_cell.angle_gamma   90.00
#
_symmetry.space_group_name_H-M   'P 1'
#
loop_
_entity.id
_entity.type
_entity.pdbx_description
1 polymer ?
#
loop_
_entity_poly.entity_id
_entity_poly.type
_entity_poly.pdbx_seq_one_letter_code
_entity_poly.pdbx_strand_id
1 'polypeptide(L)'
;MYGFAPGTFLAEDFNQKESVLMFGSWDAEINLMGYLDGLPDFAPVFANRHRAKILTQEYNFIGLSALLENKKATGRPKDQLDVENLERIHQLPSQNS
;
A
#
# COMPACT_ATOMS: atom_id res chain seq x y z
N MET A 1 2.90 -23.36 15.45
CA MET A 1 3.74 -23.69 14.28
C MET A 1 3.72 -22.47 13.39
N TYR A 2 4.86 -21.85 13.13
CA TYR A 2 4.96 -20.73 12.18
C TYR A 2 5.19 -21.30 10.78
N GLY A 3 4.43 -20.83 9.79
CA GLY A 3 4.52 -21.27 8.39
C GLY A 3 3.22 -21.86 7.85
N PHE A 4 3.11 -21.89 6.52
CA PHE A 4 1.96 -22.43 5.79
C PHE A 4 2.21 -23.89 5.41
N ALA A 5 1.13 -24.68 5.32
CA ALA A 5 1.26 -26.05 4.85
C ALA A 5 1.60 -26.09 3.35
N PRO A 6 2.30 -27.12 2.87
CA PRO A 6 2.43 -27.35 1.43
C PRO A 6 1.03 -27.38 0.77
N GLY A 7 0.87 -26.63 -0.31
CA GLY A 7 -0.42 -26.51 -1.01
C GLY A 7 -1.40 -25.49 -0.42
N THR A 8 -1.00 -24.69 0.58
CA THR A 8 -1.83 -23.58 1.07
C THR A 8 -2.03 -22.47 0.03
N PHE A 9 -1.06 -22.26 -0.85
CA PHE A 9 -1.15 -21.31 -1.96
C PHE A 9 -0.80 -22.00 -3.27
N LEU A 10 -1.52 -21.62 -4.32
CA LEU A 10 -1.26 -21.99 -5.70
C LEU A 10 -0.64 -20.80 -6.44
N ALA A 11 0.08 -21.06 -7.54
CA ALA A 11 0.72 -19.98 -8.31
C ALA A 11 -0.32 -18.98 -8.87
N GLU A 12 -1.53 -19.47 -9.15
CA GLU A 12 -2.65 -18.70 -9.68
C GLU A 12 -3.17 -17.66 -8.68
N ASP A 13 -3.03 -17.90 -7.37
CA ASP A 13 -3.49 -16.99 -6.31
C ASP A 13 -2.76 -15.64 -6.35
N PHE A 14 -1.52 -15.64 -6.86
CA PHE A 14 -0.67 -14.46 -6.98
C PHE A 14 -0.91 -13.65 -8.27
N ASN A 15 -1.68 -14.18 -9.22
CA ASN A 15 -1.90 -13.55 -10.52
C ASN A 15 -3.31 -12.95 -10.67
N GLN A 16 -4.11 -12.92 -9.61
CA GLN A 16 -5.44 -12.34 -9.65
C GLN A 16 -5.38 -10.82 -9.46
N LYS A 17 -6.07 -10.08 -10.34
CA LYS A 17 -6.03 -8.61 -10.40
C LYS A 17 -6.58 -7.94 -9.14
N GLU A 18 -7.52 -8.57 -8.46
CA GLU A 18 -8.20 -8.00 -7.28
C GLU A 18 -8.08 -8.93 -6.06
N SER A 19 -6.88 -9.47 -5.83
CA SER A 19 -6.62 -10.33 -4.67
C SER A 19 -5.90 -9.62 -3.54
N VAL A 20 -6.21 -10.05 -2.33
CA VAL A 20 -5.47 -9.76 -1.10
C VAL A 20 -5.12 -11.09 -0.46
N LEU A 21 -3.82 -11.40 -0.40
CA LEU A 21 -3.30 -12.57 0.29
C LEU A 21 -2.68 -12.12 1.60
N MET A 22 -3.18 -12.64 2.72
CA MET A 22 -2.71 -12.28 4.05
C MET A 22 -1.79 -13.37 4.59
N PHE A 23 -0.63 -12.97 5.09
CA PHE A 23 0.39 -13.87 5.62
C PHE A 23 0.71 -13.51 7.06
N GLY A 24 0.80 -14.51 7.94
CA GLY A 24 1.30 -14.33 9.31
C GLY A 24 0.22 -14.46 10.37
N SER A 25 0.60 -14.11 11.60
CA SER A 25 -0.29 -14.03 12.76
C SER A 25 -0.67 -12.58 13.04
N TRP A 26 -1.65 -12.37 13.92
CA TRP A 26 -2.21 -11.05 14.26
C TRP A 26 -1.18 -9.97 14.60
N ASP A 27 -0.04 -10.35 15.18
CA ASP A 27 1.05 -9.49 15.60
C ASP A 27 2.08 -9.15 14.50
N ALA A 28 2.08 -9.89 13.39
CA ALA A 28 3.02 -9.74 12.28
C ALA A 28 2.38 -10.13 10.95
N GLU A 29 1.22 -9.54 10.65
CA GLU A 29 0.51 -9.74 9.39
C GLU A 29 1.15 -8.95 8.24
N ILE A 30 1.34 -9.60 7.10
CA ILE A 30 1.76 -9.03 5.84
C ILE A 30 0.67 -9.27 4.81
N ASN A 31 0.22 -8.22 4.14
CA ASN A 31 -0.74 -8.31 3.06
C ASN A 31 -0.04 -8.12 1.72
N LEU A 32 -0.17 -9.11 0.83
CA LEU A 32 0.17 -8.98 -0.58
C LEU A 32 -1.10 -8.62 -1.34
N MET A 33 -1.10 -7.44 -1.94
CA MET A 33 -2.27 -6.89 -2.64
C MET A 33 -1.95 -6.76 -4.13
N GLY A 34 -2.83 -7.31 -4.98
CA GLY A 34 -2.76 -7.17 -6.43
C GLY A 34 -3.27 -5.82 -6.95
N TYR A 35 -3.93 -5.03 -6.10
CA TYR A 35 -4.53 -3.75 -6.42
C TYR A 35 -4.50 -2.78 -5.24
N LEU A 36 -4.72 -1.50 -5.55
CA LEU A 36 -4.95 -0.43 -4.59
C LEU A 36 -6.05 0.48 -5.13
N ASP A 37 -7.01 0.86 -4.30
CA ASP A 37 -8.10 1.75 -4.69
C ASP A 37 -7.56 3.12 -5.12
N GLY A 38 -8.18 3.73 -6.14
CA GLY A 38 -7.84 5.08 -6.60
C GLY A 38 -6.54 5.21 -7.39
N LEU A 39 -5.86 4.10 -7.68
CA LEU A 39 -4.61 4.10 -8.44
C LEU A 39 -4.76 3.35 -9.76
N PRO A 40 -3.95 3.70 -10.78
CA PRO A 40 -3.88 2.96 -12.04
C PRO A 40 -3.15 1.62 -11.83
N ASP A 41 -2.56 1.08 -12.89
CA ASP A 41 -1.76 -0.15 -12.80
C ASP A 41 -0.46 0.03 -12.01
N PHE A 42 0.13 -1.08 -11.57
CA PHE A 42 1.35 -1.11 -10.76
C PHE A 42 2.54 -0.37 -11.39
N ALA A 43 2.79 -0.55 -12.69
CA ALA A 43 3.99 -0.03 -13.36
C ALA A 43 4.17 1.51 -13.24
N PRO A 44 3.17 2.36 -13.57
CA PRO A 44 3.30 3.81 -13.40
C PRO A 44 3.43 4.23 -11.94
N VAL A 45 2.77 3.54 -11.00
CA VAL A 45 2.88 3.83 -9.56
C VAL A 45 4.29 3.48 -9.06
N PHE A 46 4.80 2.30 -9.42
CA PHE A 46 6.12 1.81 -9.02
C PHE A 46 7.26 2.62 -9.64
N ALA A 47 7.08 3.19 -10.84
CA ALA A 47 8.05 4.10 -11.42
C ALA A 47 8.28 5.35 -10.54
N ASN A 48 7.25 5.82 -9.84
CA ASN A 48 7.26 6.99 -8.97
C ASN A 48 7.45 6.66 -7.47
N ARG A 49 7.93 5.47 -7.16
CA ARG A 49 8.19 5.03 -5.78
C ARG A 49 9.25 5.89 -5.08
N HIS A 50 9.10 6.06 -3.77
CA HIS A 50 10.14 6.60 -2.91
C HIS A 50 11.07 5.47 -2.44
N ARG A 51 12.38 5.59 -2.68
CA ARG A 51 13.36 4.63 -2.16
C ARG A 51 13.96 5.19 -0.87
N ALA A 52 13.93 4.40 0.20
CA ALA A 52 14.54 4.75 1.46
C ALA A 52 15.38 3.60 1.99
N LYS A 53 16.50 3.93 2.65
CA LYS A 53 17.34 2.95 3.32
C LYS A 53 16.92 2.84 4.77
N ILE A 54 16.52 1.64 5.18
CA ILE A 54 16.24 1.32 6.58
C ILE A 54 17.28 0.31 7.03
N LEU A 55 18.06 0.68 8.06
CA LEU A 55 19.24 -0.06 8.48
C LEU A 55 20.22 -0.25 7.30
N THR A 56 20.45 -1.49 6.89
CA THR A 56 21.37 -1.85 5.80
C THR A 56 20.66 -2.09 4.47
N GLN A 57 19.33 -2.10 4.44
CA GLN A 57 18.54 -2.52 3.28
C GLN A 57 17.79 -1.34 2.63
N GLU A 58 17.74 -1.33 1.29
CA GLU A 58 16.91 -0.40 0.53
C GLU A 58 15.49 -0.97 0.37
N TYR A 59 14.50 -0.12 0.66
CA TYR A 59 13.07 -0.43 0.54
C TYR A 59 12.38 0.55 -0.40
N ASN A 60 11.34 0.06 -1.06
CA ASN A 60 10.47 0.84 -1.92
C ASN A 60 9.19 1.17 -1.17
N PHE A 61 8.86 2.45 -1.12
CA PHE A 61 7.60 2.99 -0.62
C PHE A 61 6.81 3.58 -1.76
N ILE A 62 5.48 3.54 -1.66
CA ILE A 62 4.62 4.29 -2.58
C ILE A 62 4.96 5.79 -2.50
N GLY A 63 4.96 6.48 -3.64
CA GLY A 63 5.20 7.92 -3.69
C GLY A 63 4.08 8.71 -3.01
N LEU A 64 4.37 9.93 -2.55
CA LEU A 64 3.41 10.75 -1.80
C LEU A 64 2.10 11.02 -2.54
N SER A 65 2.16 11.37 -3.84
CA SER A 65 0.94 11.62 -4.64
C SER A 65 0.03 10.39 -4.68
N ALA A 66 0.60 9.23 -5.01
CA ALA A 66 -0.14 7.99 -5.09
C ALA A 66 -0.65 7.52 -3.72
N LEU A 67 0.09 7.77 -2.63
CA LEU A 67 -0.39 7.52 -1.27
C LEU A 67 -1.63 8.36 -0.94
N LEU A 68 -1.62 9.65 -1.29
CA LEU A 68 -2.76 10.55 -1.06
C LEU A 68 -3.97 10.16 -1.90
N GLU A 69 -3.77 9.84 -3.18
CA GLU A 69 -4.83 9.36 -4.08
C GLU A 69 -5.48 8.08 -3.52
N ASN A 70 -4.67 7.11 -3.09
CA ASN A 70 -5.18 5.88 -2.49
C ASN A 70 -5.99 6.14 -1.22
N LYS A 71 -5.47 6.96 -0.29
CA LYS A 71 -6.16 7.30 0.96
C LYS A 71 -7.48 8.03 0.74
N LYS A 72 -7.54 8.90 -0.27
CA LYS A 72 -8.78 9.61 -0.66
C LYS A 72 -9.81 8.64 -1.22
N ALA A 73 -9.38 7.64 -1.99
CA ALA A 73 -10.27 6.65 -2.60
C ALA A 73 -10.79 5.60 -1.61
N THR A 74 -9.99 5.16 -0.63
CA THR A 74 -10.40 4.15 0.38
C THR A 74 -11.39 4.71 1.40
N GLY A 75 -11.36 6.02 1.67
CA GLY A 75 -12.35 6.73 2.49
C GLY A 75 -12.41 6.32 3.96
N ARG A 76 -11.42 5.60 4.49
CA ARG A 76 -11.40 5.17 5.90
C ARG A 76 -11.23 6.41 6.78
N PRO A 77 -11.89 6.52 7.96
CA PRO A 77 -11.80 7.71 8.81
C PRO A 77 -10.35 8.09 9.17
N LYS A 78 -9.49 7.11 9.39
CA LYS A 78 -8.06 7.34 9.62
C LYS A 78 -7.33 7.86 8.37
N ASP A 79 -7.69 7.39 7.19
CA ASP A 79 -7.08 7.82 5.93
C ASP A 79 -7.37 9.30 5.65
N GLN A 80 -8.57 9.78 5.99
CA GLN A 80 -8.93 11.21 5.89
C GLN A 80 -8.02 12.08 6.77
N LEU A 81 -7.86 11.70 8.05
CA LEU A 81 -6.98 12.40 8.97
C LEU A 81 -5.50 12.34 8.52
N ASP A 82 -5.06 11.21 7.97
CA ASP A 82 -3.71 11.07 7.44
C ASP A 82 -3.50 12.01 6.23
N VAL A 83 -4.49 12.12 5.32
CA VAL A 83 -4.45 13.05 4.17
C VAL A 83 -4.31 14.49 4.64
N GLU A 84 -5.15 14.95 5.57
CA GLU A 84 -5.08 16.30 6.11
C GLU A 84 -3.70 16.60 6.73
N ASN A 85 -3.16 15.66 7.51
CA ASN A 85 -1.86 15.82 8.13
C ASN A 85 -0.72 15.87 7.12
N LEU A 86 -0.75 14.99 6.11
CA LEU A 86 0.27 14.95 5.06
C LEU A 86 0.24 16.22 4.21
N GLU A 87 -0.95 16.69 3.81
CA GLU A 87 -1.11 17.94 3.08
C GLU A 87 -0.55 19.13 3.89
N ARG A 88 -0.84 19.18 5.19
CA ARG A 88 -0.32 20.22 6.09
C ARG A 88 1.21 20.19 6.24
N ILE A 89 1.79 19.00 6.44
CA ILE A 89 3.26 18.84 6.59
C ILE A 89 3.99 19.25 5.31
N HIS A 90 3.41 18.93 4.15
CA HIS A 90 4.00 19.21 2.85
C HIS A 90 3.56 20.55 2.24
N GLN A 91 2.80 21.38 2.98
CA GLN A 91 2.26 22.67 2.52
C GLN A 91 1.50 22.57 1.20
N LEU A 92 0.82 21.44 0.98
CA LEU A 92 -0.03 21.24 -0.18
C LEU A 92 -1.34 22.03 0.03
N PRO A 93 -1.93 22.62 -1.03
CA PRO A 93 -3.20 23.29 -0.90
C PRO A 93 -4.28 22.28 -0.48
N SER A 94 -4.93 22.53 0.66
CA SER A 94 -6.06 21.73 1.11
C SER A 94 -7.19 21.82 0.09
N GLN A 95 -7.56 20.68 -0.50
CA GLN A 95 -8.66 20.57 -1.44
C GLN A 95 -9.97 20.56 -0.65
N ASN A 96 -10.42 21.73 -0.18
CA ASN A 96 -11.76 21.88 0.40
C ASN A 96 -12.75 22.22 -0.72
N SER A 97 -13.62 21.28 -1.08
CA SER A 97 -14.88 21.52 -1.82
C SER A 97 -16.06 21.27 -0.89
#